data_AF-A0A5P3MHR8-F1
#
_entry.id   AF-A0A5P3MHR8-F1
#
_cell.length_a   1.000
_cell.length_b   1.000
_cell.length_c   1.000
_cell.angle_alpha   90.00
_cell.angle_beta   90.00
_cell.angle_gamma   90.00
#
_symmetry.space_group_name_H-M   'P 1'
#
loop_
_entity.id
_entity.type
_entity.pdbx_description
1 polymer ?
#
loop_
_entity_poly.entity_id
_entity_poly.type
_entity_poly.pdbx_seq_one_letter_code
_entity_poly.pdbx_strand_id
1 'polypeptide(L)'
;MFPPTVAEINPGIYQLHAQSNAFGSRDALRSKLITKAEEVCKNKGFDELDSNNKIVNHHTAYNSGMIIPVSTKAAILKVKCKD
;
A
#
# COMPACT_ATOMS: atom_id res chain seq x y z
N MET A 1 8.27 -8.92 -6.30
CA MET A 1 7.10 -8.05 -6.00
C MET A 1 7.15 -7.74 -4.50
N PHE A 2 7.10 -6.47 -4.08
CA PHE A 2 7.40 -6.08 -2.71
C PHE A 2 6.25 -6.39 -1.74
N PRO A 3 6.53 -6.79 -0.48
CA PRO A 3 5.51 -6.93 0.54
C PRO A 3 4.92 -5.55 0.90
N PRO A 4 3.61 -5.44 1.16
CA PRO A 4 3.02 -4.19 1.61
C PRO A 4 3.48 -3.87 3.04
N THR A 5 3.81 -2.60 3.29
CA THR A 5 4.20 -2.11 4.61
C THR A 5 3.01 -1.53 5.33
N VAL A 6 2.94 -1.75 6.64
CA VAL A 6 1.86 -1.29 7.53
C VAL A 6 2.44 -0.34 8.57
N ALA A 7 1.81 0.81 8.75
CA ALA A 7 2.12 1.74 9.82
C ALA A 7 0.83 2.07 10.58
N GLU A 8 0.82 1.91 11.90
CA GLU A 8 -0.25 2.43 12.75
C GLU A 8 -0.04 3.94 12.95
N ILE A 9 -1.00 4.76 12.53
CA ILE A 9 -0.89 6.22 12.71
C ILE A 9 -1.56 6.66 14.01
N ASN A 10 -2.69 6.02 14.33
CA ASN A 10 -3.46 6.25 15.55
C ASN A 10 -4.02 4.89 16.01
N PRO A 11 -4.42 4.76 17.28
CA PRO A 11 -5.06 3.54 17.78
C PRO A 11 -6.21 3.09 16.88
N GLY A 12 -6.08 1.91 16.27
CA GLY A 12 -7.08 1.35 15.36
C GLY A 12 -7.12 1.96 13.94
N ILE A 13 -6.20 2.88 13.61
CA ILE A 13 -6.06 3.47 12.27
C ILE A 13 -4.70 3.11 11.67
N TYR A 14 -4.73 2.43 10.54
CA TYR A 14 -3.56 1.91 9.84
C TYR A 14 -3.39 2.55 8.47
N GLN A 15 -2.15 2.86 8.12
CA GLN A 15 -1.73 3.22 6.78
C GLN A 15 -1.00 2.05 6.15
N LEU A 16 -1.53 1.59 5.03
CA LEU A 16 -1.01 0.48 4.25
C LEU A 16 -0.39 1.05 2.99
N HIS A 17 0.81 0.59 2.65
CA HIS A 17 1.52 0.98 1.45
C HIS A 17 1.90 -0.26 0.67
N ALA A 18 1.56 -0.29 -0.61
CA ALA A 18 1.92 -1.38 -1.52
C ALA A 18 2.74 -0.82 -2.66
N GLN A 19 3.84 -1.50 -3.00
CA GLN A 19 4.69 -1.15 -4.13
C GLN A 19 4.73 -2.30 -5.13
N SER A 20 4.70 -1.96 -6.42
CA SER A 20 4.87 -2.89 -7.52
C SER A 20 5.78 -2.31 -8.59
N ASN A 21 6.23 -3.17 -9.49
CA ASN A 21 6.96 -2.76 -10.70
C ASN A 21 6.02 -2.03 -11.69
N ALA A 22 6.59 -1.53 -12.79
CA ALA A 22 5.91 -0.76 -13.83
C ALA A 22 4.66 -1.47 -14.40
N PHE A 23 4.75 -2.79 -14.49
CA PHE A 23 3.73 -3.69 -15.02
C PHE A 23 2.66 -4.07 -13.99
N GLY A 24 2.82 -3.68 -12.73
CA GLY A 24 1.82 -3.87 -11.70
C GLY A 24 0.49 -3.20 -12.09
N SER A 25 -0.59 -3.96 -12.08
CA SER A 25 -1.93 -3.40 -12.27
C SER A 25 -2.37 -2.66 -11.00
N ARG A 26 -3.16 -1.61 -11.18
CA ARG A 26 -3.79 -0.89 -10.07
C ARG A 26 -4.59 -1.84 -9.19
N ASP A 27 -5.34 -2.72 -9.83
CA ASP A 27 -6.28 -3.60 -9.13
C ASP A 27 -5.52 -4.66 -8.32
N ALA A 28 -4.37 -5.14 -8.80
CA ALA A 28 -3.50 -6.02 -8.00
C ALA A 28 -2.90 -5.30 -6.79
N LEU A 29 -2.50 -4.03 -6.94
CA LEU A 29 -2.01 -3.21 -5.82
C LEU A 29 -3.12 -2.97 -4.79
N ARG A 30 -4.34 -2.65 -5.24
CA ARG A 30 -5.49 -2.44 -4.36
C ARG A 30 -5.91 -3.72 -3.65
N SER A 31 -6.00 -4.84 -4.36
CA SER A 31 -6.32 -6.15 -3.79
C SER A 31 -5.34 -6.52 -2.67
N LYS A 32 -4.03 -6.29 -2.85
CA LYS A 32 -3.04 -6.49 -1.79
C LYS A 32 -3.24 -5.62 -0.56
N LEU A 33 -3.58 -4.35 -0.76
CA LEU A 33 -3.86 -3.44 0.34
C LEU A 33 -5.10 -3.89 1.13
N ILE A 34 -6.13 -4.34 0.42
CA ILE A 34 -7.36 -4.89 1.05
C ILE A 34 -7.03 -6.16 1.84
N THR A 35 -6.35 -7.14 1.25
CA THR A 35 -5.96 -8.37 1.97
C THR A 35 -5.13 -8.05 3.21
N LYS A 36 -4.21 -7.06 3.12
CA LYS A 36 -3.43 -6.64 4.27
C LYS A 36 -4.26 -5.92 5.34
N ALA A 37 -5.26 -5.14 4.93
CA ALA A 37 -6.20 -4.52 5.85
C ALA A 37 -7.03 -5.58 6.61
N GLU A 38 -7.49 -6.62 5.92
CA GLU A 38 -8.21 -7.75 6.52
C GLU A 38 -7.36 -8.48 7.55
N GLU A 39 -6.10 -8.75 7.23
CA GLU A 39 -5.14 -9.36 8.17
C GLU A 39 -4.92 -8.49 9.41
N VAL A 40 -4.70 -7.19 9.23
CA VAL A 40 -4.45 -6.25 10.34
C VAL A 40 -5.68 -6.10 11.23
N CYS A 41 -6.86 -6.02 10.63
CA CYS A 41 -8.13 -5.92 11.35
C CYS A 41 -8.70 -7.29 11.77
N LYS A 42 -7.92 -8.37 11.68
CA LYS A 42 -8.30 -9.74 12.09
C LYS A 42 -9.66 -10.19 11.52
N ASN A 43 -9.96 -9.85 10.27
CA ASN A 43 -11.24 -10.13 9.60
C ASN A 43 -12.49 -9.52 10.28
N LYS A 44 -12.35 -8.57 11.20
CA LYS A 44 -13.47 -7.84 11.81
C LYS A 44 -14.10 -6.78 10.90
N GLY A 45 -13.50 -6.57 9.73
CA GLY A 45 -13.84 -5.50 8.81
C GLY A 45 -13.12 -4.20 9.12
N PHE A 46 -13.12 -3.30 8.15
CA PHE A 46 -12.46 -2.00 8.24
C PHE A 46 -13.23 -0.95 7.43
N ASP A 47 -13.08 0.31 7.81
CA ASP A 47 -13.56 1.45 7.04
C ASP A 47 -12.40 2.11 6.31
N GLU A 48 -12.56 2.36 5.01
CA GLU A 48 -11.58 3.12 4.20
C GLU A 48 -11.70 4.60 4.54
N LEU A 49 -10.72 5.15 5.28
CA LEU A 49 -10.67 6.57 5.66
C LEU A 49 -10.10 7.45 4.55
N ASP A 50 -9.22 6.90 3.72
CA ASP A 50 -8.70 7.60 2.56
C ASP A 50 -8.49 6.58 1.42
N SER A 51 -9.45 6.55 0.50
CA SER A 51 -9.35 5.87 -0.80
C SER A 51 -8.75 6.82 -1.85
N ASN A 52 -7.80 7.67 -1.47
CA ASN A 52 -6.90 8.28 -2.43
C ASN A 52 -6.11 7.17 -3.12
N ASN A 53 -6.72 6.63 -4.18
CA ASN A 53 -6.21 5.67 -5.16
C ASN A 53 -5.07 6.31 -5.98
N LYS A 54 -4.29 7.20 -5.36
CA LYS A 54 -3.14 7.88 -5.92
C LYS A 54 -2.07 6.84 -6.13
N ILE A 55 -2.06 6.27 -7.33
CA ILE A 55 -0.92 5.53 -7.82
C ILE A 55 0.20 6.54 -8.03
N VAL A 56 1.19 6.53 -7.16
CA VAL A 56 2.40 7.31 -7.38
C VAL A 56 3.31 6.50 -8.28
N ASN A 57 3.47 6.94 -9.53
CA ASN A 57 4.49 6.43 -10.42
C ASN A 57 5.83 7.00 -9.96
N HIS A 58 6.65 6.19 -9.29
CA HIS A 58 8.04 6.54 -9.02
C HIS A 58 8.89 6.06 -10.18
N HIS A 59 9.66 6.95 -10.79
CA HIS A 59 10.59 6.61 -11.88
C HIS A 59 12.01 6.30 -11.41
N THR A 60 12.22 6.15 -10.10
CA THR A 60 13.56 6.00 -9.51
C THR A 60 13.51 5.02 -8.34
N ALA A 61 14.33 3.97 -8.37
CA ALA A 61 14.71 3.22 -7.17
C ALA A 61 16.17 3.49 -6.85
N TYR A 62 16.45 3.65 -5.56
CA TYR A 62 17.79 3.76 -5.03
C TYR A 62 18.26 2.37 -4.65
N ASN A 63 19.26 1.85 -5.37
CA ASN A 63 19.93 0.62 -4.98
C ASN A 63 21.43 0.90 -4.85
N SER A 64 21.99 0.71 -3.65
CA SER A 64 23.43 0.86 -3.37
C SER A 64 24.08 2.14 -3.96
N GLY A 65 23.47 3.31 -3.75
CA GLY A 65 24.01 4.59 -4.20
C GLY A 65 23.86 4.88 -5.70
N MET A 66 23.22 3.99 -6.47
CA MET A 66 22.94 4.17 -7.89
C MET A 66 21.44 4.42 -8.11
N ILE A 67 21.11 5.50 -8.82
CA ILE A 67 19.73 5.81 -9.25
C ILE A 67 19.46 4.99 -10.50
N ILE A 68 18.70 3.91 -10.36
CA ILE A 68 18.24 3.13 -11.51
C ILE A 68 16.84 3.62 -11.85
N PRO A 69 16.60 4.10 -13.09
CA PRO A 69 15.26 4.46 -13.52
C PRO A 69 14.41 3.20 -13.61
N VAL A 70 13.68 2.90 -12.56
CA VAL A 70 12.66 1.85 -12.56
C VAL A 70 11.31 2.52 -12.43
N SER A 71 10.45 2.29 -13.41
CA SER A 71 9.04 2.61 -13.25
C SER A 71 8.48 1.68 -12.17
N THR A 72 8.11 2.25 -11.04
CA THR A 72 7.45 1.57 -9.92
C THR A 72 6.16 2.28 -9.60
N LYS A 73 5.16 1.52 -9.16
CA LYS A 73 3.84 2.02 -8.81
C LYS A 73 3.66 1.81 -7.31
N ALA A 74 3.30 2.86 -6.60
CA ALA A 74 2.95 2.79 -5.20
C ALA A 74 1.46 3.12 -5.02
N ALA A 75 0.77 2.37 -4.16
CA ALA A 75 -0.59 2.65 -3.74
C ALA A 75 -0.63 2.75 -2.21
N ILE A 76 -1.44 3.68 -1.71
CA ILE A 76 -1.60 3.94 -0.28
C ILE A 76 -3.08 3.75 0.06
N LEU A 77 -3.35 3.08 1.17
CA LEU A 77 -4.70 2.91 1.71
C LEU A 77 -4.68 3.21 3.20
N LYS A 78 -5.59 4.08 3.64
CA LYS A 78 -5.78 4.36 5.06
C LYS A 78 -7.06 3.67 5.53
N VAL A 79 -6.95 2.81 6.53
CA VAL A 79 -8.08 2.05 7.07
C VAL A 79 -8.23 2.28 8.56
N LYS A 80 -9.48 2.24 9.04
CA LYS A 80 -9.79 2.13 10.46
C LYS A 80 -10.40 0.75 10.71
N CYS A 81 -9.83 -0.03 11.63
CA CYS A 81 -10.44 -1.30 12.01
C CYS A 81 -11.73 -1.07 12.78
N LYS A 82 -12.73 -1.91 12.51
CA LYS A 82 -13.95 -1.96 13.33
C LYS A 82 -13.67 -2.73 14.62
N ASP A 83 -14.35 -2.33 15.70
CA ASP A 83 -14.25 -2.96 17.01
C ASP A 83 -14.82 -4.39 17.01
#